data_AF-A0A6G0W2I1-F1
#
_entry.id   AF-A0A6G0W2I1-F1
#
_cell.length_a   1.000
_cell.length_b   1.000
_cell.length_c   1.000
_cell.angle_alpha   90.00
_cell.angle_beta   90.00
_cell.angle_gamma   90.00
#
_symmetry.space_group_name_H-M   'P 1'
#
loop_
_entity.id
_entity.type
_entity.pdbx_description
1 polymer ?
#
loop_
_entity_poly.entity_id
_entity_poly.type
_entity_poly.pdbx_seq_one_letter_code
_entity_poly.pdbx_strand_id
1 'polypeptide(L)'
;MEADTMDENKRKHAFRFKAASDIDLLKEDIHIQPFDAPFGQTKSRWDEVGNHLMEIYGDKITVVGCRKRFDDLIHAFKQDTVKSLRASGTEVEYSERDQLLQDISDLMAESSVRRRAKKDEQTSKLCRRESDGEKIRSAALGKLKRDLDQKDESDIVGEEHLVVE
;
A
#
# COMPACT_ATOMS: atom_id res chain seq x y z
N MET A 1 56.61 27.58 22.57
CA MET A 1 55.66 27.60 21.43
C MET A 1 54.87 26.32 21.51
N GLU A 2 53.70 26.34 22.14
CA GLU A 2 52.74 25.25 22.01
C GLU A 2 51.38 25.89 21.74
N ALA A 3 50.91 25.68 20.52
CA ALA A 3 49.61 26.14 20.05
C ALA A 3 48.59 25.06 20.42
N ASP A 4 47.76 25.37 21.42
CA ASP A 4 46.59 24.58 21.78
C ASP A 4 45.58 24.67 20.63
N THR A 5 45.40 23.56 19.91
CA THR A 5 44.46 23.48 18.80
C THR A 5 43.14 22.95 19.36
N MET A 6 42.21 23.85 19.68
CA MET A 6 40.87 23.48 20.11
C MET A 6 40.14 22.73 18.97
N ASP A 7 39.92 21.44 19.19
CA ASP A 7 39.06 20.59 18.36
C ASP A 7 37.59 20.98 18.59
N GLU A 8 37.09 21.95 17.81
CA GLU A 8 35.66 22.25 17.76
C GLU A 8 34.95 21.17 16.94
N ASN A 9 34.67 20.03 17.57
CA ASN A 9 33.72 19.05 17.07
C ASN A 9 32.28 19.60 17.23
N LYS A 10 31.96 20.67 16.49
CA LYS A 10 30.61 21.23 16.37
C LYS A 10 29.74 20.20 15.67
N ARG A 11 28.99 19.42 16.46
CA ARG A 11 27.93 18.54 15.96
C ARG A 11 27.09 19.34 14.96
N LYS A 12 27.04 18.87 13.70
CA LYS A 12 26.23 19.47 12.65
C LYS A 12 24.78 19.55 13.16
N HIS A 13 24.28 20.77 13.37
CA HIS A 13 22.94 20.97 13.94
C HIS A 13 21.90 20.47 12.92
N ALA A 14 21.07 19.51 13.33
CA ALA A 14 20.00 18.96 12.50
C ALA A 14 19.04 20.06 12.02
N PHE A 15 18.48 19.90 10.81
CA PHE A 15 17.50 20.84 10.29
C PHE A 15 16.28 20.93 11.23
N ARG A 16 15.80 22.16 11.46
CA ARG A 16 14.64 22.44 12.31
C ARG A 16 13.48 22.89 11.43
N PHE A 17 12.48 22.02 11.28
CA PHE A 17 11.25 22.33 10.58
C PHE A 17 10.49 23.49 11.25
N LYS A 18 9.92 24.35 10.42
CA LYS A 18 9.04 25.47 10.78
C LYS A 18 7.79 25.41 9.91
N ALA A 19 6.78 26.22 10.22
CA ALA A 19 5.53 26.25 9.46
C ALA A 19 5.73 26.40 7.95
N ALA A 20 6.61 27.32 7.50
CA ALA A 20 6.90 27.49 6.08
C ALA A 20 7.50 26.21 5.45
N SER A 21 8.49 25.60 6.10
CA SER A 21 9.11 24.35 5.63
C SER A 21 8.17 23.16 5.70
N ASP A 22 7.23 23.14 6.64
CA ASP A 22 6.16 22.14 6.69
C ASP A 22 5.21 22.34 5.50
N ILE A 23 4.84 23.57 5.14
CA ILE A 23 4.01 23.85 3.97
C ILE A 23 4.70 23.41 2.67
N ASP A 24 5.98 23.74 2.49
CA ASP A 24 6.74 23.32 1.31
C ASP A 24 6.85 21.78 1.23
N LEU A 25 7.12 21.12 2.37
CA LEU A 25 7.12 19.66 2.46
C LEU A 25 5.78 19.07 2.01
N LEU A 26 4.66 19.60 2.52
CA LEU A 26 3.33 19.08 2.21
C LEU A 26 2.94 19.32 0.74
N LYS A 27 3.36 20.45 0.15
CA LYS A 27 3.17 20.72 -1.28
C LYS A 27 3.92 19.70 -2.14
N GLU A 28 5.17 19.40 -1.80
CA GLU A 28 5.95 18.37 -2.48
C GLU A 28 5.36 16.98 -2.28
N ASP A 29 4.86 16.66 -1.08
CA ASP A 29 4.18 15.38 -0.82
C ASP A 29 2.89 15.22 -1.62
N ILE A 30 2.14 16.30 -1.86
CA ILE A 30 0.97 16.29 -2.77
C ILE A 30 1.42 16.10 -4.22
N HIS A 31 2.50 16.76 -4.63
CA HIS A 31 2.99 16.69 -6.00
C HIS A 31 3.54 15.29 -6.35
N ILE A 32 4.38 14.72 -5.49
CA ILE A 32 5.07 13.45 -5.70
C ILE A 32 4.22 12.25 -5.27
N GLN A 33 3.35 12.43 -4.28
CA GLN A 33 2.52 11.38 -3.66
C GLN A 33 3.35 10.14 -3.27
N PRO A 34 4.34 10.29 -2.36
CA PRO A 34 5.18 9.15 -1.94
C PRO A 34 4.39 8.07 -1.19
N PHE A 35 3.26 8.43 -0.57
CA PHE A 35 2.33 7.51 0.10
C PHE A 35 1.55 6.60 -0.87
N ASP A 36 1.36 7.02 -2.13
CA ASP A 36 0.72 6.22 -3.18
C ASP A 36 1.72 5.54 -4.11
N ALA A 37 3.00 5.49 -3.72
CA ALA A 37 4.02 4.87 -4.55
C ALA A 37 3.71 3.39 -4.85
N PRO A 38 3.92 2.94 -6.11
CA PRO A 38 3.85 1.52 -6.45
C PRO A 38 4.84 0.68 -5.64
N PHE A 39 4.60 -0.64 -5.60
CA PHE A 39 5.49 -1.56 -4.90
C PHE A 39 6.95 -1.40 -5.37
N GLY A 40 7.87 -1.25 -4.41
CA GLY A 40 9.30 -1.04 -4.67
C GLY A 40 9.71 0.41 -4.99
N GLN A 41 8.76 1.34 -5.20
CA GLN A 41 9.09 2.72 -5.60
C GLN A 41 9.02 3.74 -4.47
N THR A 42 8.52 3.35 -3.29
CA THR A 42 8.37 4.25 -2.13
C THR A 42 9.68 4.96 -1.78
N LYS A 43 10.82 4.26 -1.81
CA LYS A 43 12.12 4.86 -1.53
C LYS A 43 12.45 5.97 -2.53
N SER A 44 12.33 5.69 -3.82
CA SER A 44 12.64 6.65 -4.89
C SER A 44 11.79 7.92 -4.79
N ARG A 45 10.50 7.78 -4.45
CA ARG A 45 9.62 8.94 -4.28
C ARG A 45 9.98 9.79 -3.06
N TRP A 46 10.36 9.16 -1.96
CA TRP A 46 10.87 9.90 -0.80
C TRP A 46 12.22 10.56 -1.09
N ASP A 47 13.09 9.90 -1.85
CA ASP A 47 14.37 10.48 -2.29
C ASP A 47 14.12 11.76 -3.11
N GLU A 48 13.13 11.74 -4.02
CA GLU A 48 12.71 12.90 -4.82
C GLU A 48 12.22 14.08 -3.96
N VAL A 49 11.27 13.84 -3.04
CA VAL A 49 10.80 14.87 -2.09
C VAL A 49 11.95 15.45 -1.28
N GLY A 50 12.85 14.60 -0.76
CA GLY A 50 13.99 15.08 -0.01
C GLY A 50 14.98 15.87 -0.84
N ASN A 51 15.19 15.51 -2.11
CA ASN A 51 16.06 16.25 -3.03
C ASN A 51 15.51 17.65 -3.31
N HIS A 52 14.23 17.80 -3.64
CA HIS A 52 13.63 19.12 -3.88
C HIS A 52 13.73 20.01 -2.64
N LEU A 53 13.49 19.45 -1.46
CA LEU A 53 13.64 20.18 -0.20
C LEU A 53 15.11 20.53 0.11
N MET A 54 16.07 19.69 -0.26
CA MET A 54 17.49 20.00 -0.15
C MET A 54 17.91 21.16 -1.08
N GLU A 55 17.30 21.30 -2.26
CA GLU A 55 17.55 22.43 -3.16
C GLU A 55 17.10 23.76 -2.54
N ILE A 56 16.03 23.75 -1.74
CA ILE A 56 15.48 24.95 -1.08
C ILE A 56 16.22 25.27 0.24
N TYR A 57 16.47 24.25 1.06
CA TYR A 57 16.90 24.40 2.45
C TYR A 57 18.36 23.99 2.73
N GLY A 58 19.05 23.43 1.73
CA GLY A 58 20.44 22.99 1.80
C GLY A 58 20.63 21.60 2.40
N ASP A 59 21.89 21.20 2.56
CA ASP A 59 22.36 19.85 2.93
C ASP A 59 21.98 19.37 4.34
N LYS A 60 21.37 20.23 5.16
CA LYS A 60 20.95 19.88 6.53
C LYS A 60 19.64 19.13 6.58
N ILE A 61 18.79 19.28 5.56
CA ILE A 61 17.56 18.51 5.45
C ILE A 61 17.90 17.14 4.86
N THR A 62 17.20 16.11 5.31
CA THR A 62 17.46 14.74 4.89
C THR A 62 16.15 14.08 4.51
N VAL A 63 16.18 13.17 3.53
CA VAL A 63 15.02 12.37 3.10
C VAL A 63 14.32 11.71 4.30
N VAL A 64 15.10 11.11 5.21
CA VAL A 64 14.59 10.48 6.43
C VAL A 64 13.90 11.49 7.34
N GLY A 65 14.47 12.70 7.46
CA GLY A 65 13.88 13.80 8.21
C GLY A 65 12.55 14.28 7.62
N CYS A 66 12.47 14.43 6.29
CA CYS A 66 11.23 14.80 5.59
C CYS A 66 10.12 13.78 5.84
N ARG A 67 10.42 12.49 5.63
CA ARG A 67 9.45 11.41 5.86
C ARG A 67 8.96 11.36 7.30
N LYS A 68 9.89 11.43 8.26
CA LYS A 68 9.53 11.44 9.68
C LYS A 68 8.64 12.63 10.01
N ARG A 69 9.00 13.82 9.49
CA ARG A 69 8.23 15.04 9.74
C ARG A 69 6.83 14.94 9.17
N PHE A 70 6.68 14.40 7.96
CA PHE A 70 5.39 14.11 7.35
C PHE A 70 4.54 13.19 8.24
N ASP A 71 5.10 12.06 8.67
CA ASP A 71 4.40 11.09 9.53
C ASP A 71 3.93 11.75 10.84
N ASP A 72 4.78 12.57 11.47
CA ASP A 72 4.47 13.31 12.69
C ASP A 72 3.32 14.32 12.47
N LEU A 73 3.33 15.06 11.36
CA LEU A 73 2.29 16.05 11.02
C LEU A 73 0.93 15.38 10.78
N ILE A 74 0.90 14.30 9.98
CA ILE A 74 -0.32 13.54 9.71
C ILE A 74 -0.86 12.90 10.99
N HIS A 75 0.02 12.39 11.85
CA HIS A 75 -0.39 11.81 13.12
C HIS A 75 -1.04 12.85 14.04
N ALA A 76 -0.38 14.01 14.22
CA ALA A 76 -0.90 15.10 15.03
C ALA A 76 -2.24 15.61 14.51
N PHE A 77 -2.36 15.83 13.18
CA PHE A 77 -3.59 16.26 12.54
C PHE A 77 -4.76 15.32 12.84
N LYS A 78 -4.58 14.01 12.61
CA LYS A 78 -5.63 13.01 12.87
C LYS A 78 -6.06 12.97 14.34
N GLN A 79 -5.11 13.12 15.27
CA GLN A 79 -5.45 13.17 16.69
C GLN A 79 -6.28 14.41 17.03
N ASP A 80 -5.91 15.57 16.49
CA ASP A 80 -6.58 16.83 16.78
C ASP A 80 -7.96 16.91 16.11
N THR A 81 -8.12 16.40 14.88
CA THR A 81 -9.45 16.23 14.25
C THR A 81 -10.39 15.39 15.12
N VAL A 82 -9.90 14.27 15.69
CA VAL A 82 -10.71 13.41 16.57
C VAL A 82 -11.09 14.13 17.88
N LYS A 83 -10.17 14.92 18.47
CA LYS A 83 -10.47 15.73 19.66
C LYS A 83 -11.50 16.82 19.34
N SER A 84 -11.34 17.53 18.22
CA SER A 84 -12.25 18.58 17.77
C SER A 84 -13.65 18.04 17.48
N LEU A 85 -13.79 16.89 16.82
CA LEU A 85 -15.09 16.24 16.60
C LEU A 85 -15.83 15.90 17.91
N ARG A 86 -15.09 15.58 18.97
CA ARG A 86 -15.67 15.31 20.30
C ARG A 86 -16.06 16.59 21.04
N ALA A 87 -15.49 17.73 20.67
CA ALA A 87 -15.62 19.01 21.38
C ALA A 87 -16.48 20.06 20.64
N SER A 88 -16.77 19.89 19.35
CA SER A 88 -17.24 20.99 18.50
C SER A 88 -18.72 21.35 18.61
N GLY A 89 -18.92 22.65 18.85
CA GLY A 89 -20.06 23.47 18.40
C GLY A 89 -19.59 24.84 17.89
N THR A 90 -18.39 24.97 17.31
CA THR A 90 -17.86 26.27 16.84
C THR A 90 -16.95 26.12 15.62
N GLU A 91 -17.10 27.04 14.67
CA GLU A 91 -16.37 27.12 13.40
C GLU A 91 -14.91 27.56 13.63
N VAL A 92 -13.94 26.79 13.13
CA VAL A 92 -12.50 27.04 13.25
C VAL A 92 -11.97 27.42 11.88
N GLU A 93 -11.23 28.54 11.79
CA GLU A 93 -10.47 28.88 10.59
C GLU A 93 -9.29 27.93 10.40
N TYR A 94 -9.17 27.33 9.22
CA TYR A 94 -8.09 26.40 8.88
C TYR A 94 -6.86 27.15 8.38
N SER A 95 -5.68 26.81 8.91
CA SER A 95 -4.43 27.31 8.33
C SER A 95 -4.13 26.59 7.01
N GLU A 96 -3.35 27.21 6.10
CA GLU A 96 -2.93 26.57 4.83
C GLU A 96 -2.33 25.18 5.06
N ARG A 97 -1.54 25.02 6.14
CA ARG A 97 -0.99 23.72 6.53
C ARG A 97 -2.08 22.69 6.84
N ASP A 98 -3.14 23.09 7.55
CA ASP A 98 -4.23 22.18 7.92
C ASP A 98 -5.08 21.81 6.70
N GLN A 99 -5.26 22.72 5.74
CA GLN A 99 -5.89 22.43 4.45
C GLN A 99 -5.07 21.39 3.67
N LEU A 100 -3.75 21.60 3.54
CA LEU A 100 -2.88 20.65 2.85
C LEU A 100 -2.88 19.27 3.55
N LEU A 101 -2.90 19.23 4.88
CA LEU A 101 -2.99 17.97 5.63
C LEU A 101 -4.32 17.24 5.42
N GLN A 102 -5.42 17.99 5.30
CA GLN A 102 -6.73 17.44 4.96
C GLN A 102 -6.71 16.86 3.54
N ASP A 103 -6.24 17.62 2.55
CA ASP A 103 -6.16 17.17 1.16
C ASP A 103 -5.31 15.89 1.02
N ILE A 104 -4.16 15.83 1.71
CA ILE A 104 -3.32 14.63 1.73
C ILE A 104 -4.02 13.46 2.41
N SER A 105 -4.76 13.71 3.50
CA SER A 105 -5.53 12.66 4.18
C SER A 105 -6.58 12.06 3.25
N ASP A 106 -7.26 12.90 2.47
CA ASP A 106 -8.26 12.46 1.50
C ASP A 106 -7.62 11.67 0.35
N LEU A 107 -6.50 12.15 -0.21
CA LEU A 107 -5.72 11.43 -1.22
C LEU A 107 -5.26 10.04 -0.73
N MET A 108 -4.80 9.93 0.53
CA MET A 108 -4.44 8.66 1.13
C MET A 108 -5.64 7.72 1.28
N ALA A 109 -6.81 8.25 1.65
CA ALA A 109 -8.03 7.47 1.76
C ALA A 109 -8.44 6.93 0.38
N GLU A 110 -8.46 7.78 -0.65
CA GLU A 110 -8.77 7.41 -2.03
C GLU A 110 -7.78 6.36 -2.59
N SER A 111 -6.48 6.54 -2.37
CA SER A 111 -5.44 5.57 -2.73
C SER A 111 -5.72 4.21 -2.08
N SER A 112 -6.06 4.19 -0.79
CA SER A 112 -6.32 2.94 -0.07
C SER A 112 -7.52 2.18 -0.62
N VAL A 113 -8.60 2.89 -0.99
CA VAL A 113 -9.78 2.31 -1.63
C VAL A 113 -9.41 1.74 -3.00
N ARG A 114 -8.65 2.49 -3.80
CA ARG A 114 -8.18 2.06 -5.13
C ARG A 114 -7.30 0.81 -5.07
N ARG A 115 -6.40 0.73 -4.09
CA ARG A 115 -5.53 -0.45 -3.89
C ARG A 115 -6.32 -1.68 -3.46
N ARG A 116 -7.34 -1.52 -2.61
CA ARG A 116 -8.25 -2.61 -2.21
C ARG A 116 -9.06 -3.12 -3.39
N ALA A 117 -9.67 -2.23 -4.18
CA ALA A 117 -10.43 -2.61 -5.36
C ALA A 117 -9.60 -3.42 -6.37
N LYS A 118 -8.35 -3.01 -6.62
CA LYS A 118 -7.43 -3.78 -7.49
C LYS A 118 -7.09 -5.16 -6.92
N LYS A 119 -6.86 -5.25 -5.60
CA LYS A 119 -6.58 -6.51 -4.93
C LYS A 119 -7.79 -7.45 -4.99
N ASP A 120 -8.99 -6.94 -4.75
CA ASP A 120 -10.24 -7.71 -4.74
C ASP A 120 -10.60 -8.22 -6.14
N GLU A 121 -10.35 -7.42 -7.18
CA GLU A 121 -10.49 -7.87 -8.56
C GLU A 121 -9.48 -8.99 -8.89
N GLN A 122 -8.23 -8.85 -8.44
CA GLN A 122 -7.19 -9.85 -8.66
C GLN A 122 -7.49 -11.16 -7.92
N THR A 123 -7.93 -11.11 -6.66
CA THR A 123 -8.33 -12.30 -5.90
C THR A 123 -9.58 -12.95 -6.48
N SER A 124 -10.56 -12.17 -6.95
CA SER A 124 -11.74 -12.70 -7.63
C SER A 124 -11.37 -13.45 -8.93
N LYS A 125 -10.44 -12.91 -9.72
CA LYS A 125 -9.94 -13.57 -10.94
C LYS A 125 -9.17 -14.86 -10.61
N LEU A 126 -8.36 -14.86 -9.56
CA LEU A 126 -7.66 -16.06 -9.09
C LEU A 126 -8.64 -17.13 -8.59
N CYS A 127 -9.62 -16.76 -7.78
CA CYS A 127 -10.66 -17.67 -7.28
C CYS A 127 -11.49 -18.27 -8.42
N ARG A 128 -11.85 -17.46 -9.45
CA ARG A 128 -12.49 -17.97 -10.67
C ARG A 128 -11.61 -19.00 -11.38
N ARG A 129 -10.31 -18.73 -11.53
CA ARG A 129 -9.36 -19.65 -12.17
C ARG A 129 -9.20 -20.96 -11.38
N GLU A 130 -9.21 -20.91 -10.04
CA GLU A 130 -9.17 -22.12 -9.20
C GLU A 130 -10.47 -22.93 -9.30
N SER A 131 -11.64 -22.27 -9.27
CA SER A 131 -12.94 -22.92 -9.46
C SER A 131 -13.06 -23.59 -10.82
N ASP A 132 -12.59 -22.94 -11.89
CA ASP A 132 -12.59 -23.52 -13.23
C ASP A 132 -11.62 -24.70 -13.32
N GLY A 133 -10.46 -24.62 -12.67
CA GLY A 133 -9.54 -25.75 -12.55
C GLY A 133 -10.15 -26.96 -11.83
N GLU A 134 -10.95 -26.73 -10.78
CA GLU A 134 -11.63 -27.78 -10.05
C GLU A 134 -12.73 -28.46 -10.86
N LYS A 135 -13.55 -27.68 -11.58
CA LYS A 135 -14.59 -28.22 -12.47
C LYS A 135 -14.01 -29.13 -13.55
N ILE A 136 -12.88 -28.76 -14.14
CA ILE A 136 -12.19 -29.58 -15.17
C ILE A 136 -11.72 -30.91 -14.57
N ARG A 137 -11.09 -30.89 -13.38
CA ARG A 137 -10.65 -32.12 -12.69
C ARG A 137 -11.83 -33.04 -12.37
N SER A 138 -12.90 -32.50 -11.81
CA SER A 138 -14.10 -33.26 -11.46
C SER A 138 -14.77 -33.87 -12.70
N ALA A 139 -14.84 -33.14 -13.82
CA ALA A 139 -15.39 -33.66 -15.06
C ALA A 139 -14.53 -34.78 -15.67
N ALA A 140 -13.20 -34.67 -15.61
CA ALA A 140 -12.30 -35.71 -16.10
C ALA A 140 -12.40 -37.00 -15.27
N LEU A 141 -12.40 -36.88 -13.93
CA LEU A 141 -12.56 -38.03 -13.02
C LEU A 141 -13.96 -38.65 -13.13
N GLY A 142 -15.00 -37.84 -13.34
CA GLY A 142 -16.35 -38.33 -13.57
C GLY A 142 -16.55 -39.06 -14.91
N LYS A 143 -15.73 -38.76 -15.93
CA LYS A 143 -15.68 -39.53 -17.18
C LYS A 143 -15.00 -40.89 -16.95
N LEU A 144 -13.82 -40.89 -16.33
CA LEU A 144 -13.10 -42.12 -15.99
C LEU A 144 -13.92 -43.06 -15.09
N LYS A 145 -14.64 -42.51 -14.11
CA LYS A 145 -15.52 -43.32 -13.24
C LYS A 145 -16.67 -43.97 -14.02
N ARG A 146 -17.21 -43.32 -15.05
CA ARG A 146 -18.25 -43.90 -15.92
C ARG A 146 -17.69 -44.92 -16.90
N ASP A 147 -16.47 -44.70 -17.40
CA ASP A 147 -15.80 -45.67 -18.27
C ASP A 147 -15.40 -46.96 -17.52
N LEU A 148 -15.18 -46.89 -16.20
CA LEU A 148 -14.98 -48.07 -15.34
C LEU A 148 -16.30 -48.81 -15.10
N ASP A 149 -17.36 -48.09 -14.77
CA ASP A 149 -18.70 -48.67 -14.51
C ASP A 149 -19.29 -49.38 -15.74
N GLN A 150 -19.08 -48.82 -16.95
CA GLN A 150 -19.47 -49.46 -18.21
C GLN A 150 -18.65 -50.72 -18.56
N LYS A 151 -17.45 -50.86 -17.99
CA LYS A 151 -16.59 -52.01 -18.22
C LYS A 151 -16.97 -53.20 -17.33
N ASP A 152 -17.48 -52.95 -16.12
CA ASP A 152 -18.01 -53.99 -15.24
C ASP A 152 -19.38 -54.55 -15.69
N GLU A 153 -20.20 -53.78 -16.43
CA GLU A 153 -21.53 -54.23 -16.89
C GLU A 153 -21.48 -55.06 -18.20
N SER A 154 -20.42 -54.90 -19.01
CA SER A 154 -20.28 -55.61 -20.30
C SER A 154 -19.70 -57.02 -20.20
N ASP A 155 -19.24 -57.44 -19.01
CA ASP A 155 -18.75 -58.80 -18.73
C ASP A 155 -19.83 -59.76 -18.15
N ILE A 156 -21.08 -59.31 -17.94
CA ILE A 156 -22.14 -60.12 -17.28
C ILE A 156 -23.14 -60.79 -18.25
N VAL A 157 -23.23 -60.37 -19.52
CA VAL A 157 -24.21 -60.91 -20.50
C VAL A 157 -23.64 -61.97 -21.46
N GLY A 158 -22.45 -62.51 -21.16
CA GLY A 158 -21.70 -63.37 -22.07
C GLY A 158 -21.72 -64.88 -21.78
N GLU A 159 -22.64 -65.44 -20.99
CA GLU A 159 -22.60 -66.89 -20.73
C GLU A 159 -23.97 -67.52 -20.39
N GLU A 160 -24.82 -67.79 -21.38
CA GLU A 160 -25.86 -68.84 -21.27
C GLU A 160 -25.78 -69.79 -22.47
N HIS A 161 -24.96 -70.81 -22.24
CA HIS A 161 -25.07 -72.23 -22.62
C HIS A 161 -25.92 -72.63 -23.85
N LEU A 162 -25.16 -73.12 -24.84
CA LEU A 162 -25.51 -74.15 -25.79
C LEU A 162 -26.23 -75.34 -25.10
N VAL A 163 -27.51 -75.57 -25.39
CA VAL A 163 -28.16 -76.86 -25.15
C VAL A 163 -28.42 -77.54 -26.49
N VAL A 164 -27.57 -78.53 -26.76
CA VAL A 164 -27.76 -79.56 -27.78
C VAL A 164 -28.53 -80.71 -27.15
N GLU A 165 -29.68 -81.07 -27.74
CA GLU A 165 -30.10 -82.45 -28.02
C GLU A 165 -31.34 -82.46 -28.91
#